data_AF-A0AAD4NB57-F1
#
_entry.id   AF-A0AAD4NB57-F1
#
_cell.length_a   1.000
_cell.length_b   1.000
_cell.length_c   1.000
_cell.angle_alpha   90.00
_cell.angle_beta   90.00
_cell.angle_gamma   90.00
#
_symmetry.space_group_name_H-M   'P 1'
#
loop_
_entity.id
_entity.type
_entity.pdbx_description
1 polymer ?
#
loop_
_entity_poly.entity_id
_entity_poly.type
_entity_poly.pdbx_seq_one_letter_code
_entity_poly.pdbx_strand_id
1 'polypeptide(L)'
;MPKAEKDRKIHTSAFVFWMKDARPNIAKPGMSAAEVAKACGKAWKRIKPEERAQYDELAAEDKKRFDAKHPKAPKVVVEDKKPKRNKSAYMIYNDETRPRFLEQGMTVAQAMKAAADEWNKLTPKKKEKYEDLAVEEKDRYDQEVIEHYQQHLADQKLKIAAAKAKMAANSNQAED
;
A
#
# COMPACT_ATOMS: atom_id res chain seq x y z
N MET A 1 0.74 27.73 -34.07
CA MET A 1 -0.27 27.52 -33.01
C MET A 1 0.26 26.47 -32.05
N PRO A 2 0.34 26.73 -30.72
CA PRO A 2 0.78 25.71 -29.79
C PRO A 2 -0.29 24.61 -29.72
N LYS A 3 0.11 23.36 -29.94
CA LYS A 3 -0.79 22.19 -29.91
C LYS A 3 -1.43 22.09 -28.51
N ALA A 4 -2.75 21.98 -28.44
CA ALA A 4 -3.48 21.77 -27.19
C ALA A 4 -2.85 20.61 -26.40
N GLU A 5 -2.37 20.90 -25.20
CA GLU A 5 -1.67 19.94 -24.36
C GLU A 5 -2.68 18.90 -23.85
N LYS A 6 -2.63 17.69 -24.44
CA LYS A 6 -3.48 16.55 -24.04
C LYS A 6 -3.34 16.33 -22.53
N ASP A 7 -4.47 16.18 -21.84
CA ASP A 7 -4.49 15.99 -20.38
C ASP A 7 -3.58 14.81 -19.98
N ARG A 8 -2.55 15.09 -19.20
CA ARG A 8 -1.55 14.08 -18.81
C ARG A 8 -2.14 13.16 -17.76
N LYS A 9 -2.02 11.85 -17.99
CA LYS A 9 -2.55 10.79 -17.11
C LYS A 9 -1.86 10.68 -15.73
N ILE A 10 -0.72 11.33 -15.53
CA ILE A 10 0.03 11.35 -14.25
C ILE A 10 0.60 12.75 -14.00
N HIS A 11 0.88 13.06 -12.73
CA HIS A 11 1.65 14.25 -12.38
C HIS A 11 3.13 14.11 -12.78
N THR A 12 3.74 15.24 -13.11
CA THR A 12 5.08 15.38 -13.65
C THR A 12 6.02 15.73 -12.50
N SER A 13 7.14 15.02 -12.38
CA SER A 13 8.13 15.32 -11.35
C SER A 13 9.02 16.49 -11.76
N ALA A 14 9.67 17.12 -10.78
CA ALA A 14 10.60 18.23 -11.00
C ALA A 14 11.71 17.87 -12.01
N PHE A 15 12.21 16.64 -11.93
CA PHE A 15 13.18 16.11 -12.88
C PHE A 15 12.68 16.09 -14.33
N VAL A 16 11.40 15.76 -14.55
CA VAL A 16 10.83 15.70 -15.90
C VAL A 16 10.59 17.11 -16.46
N PHE A 17 10.20 18.07 -15.61
CA PHE A 17 10.14 19.48 -16.01
C PHE A 17 11.53 20.01 -16.41
N TRP A 18 12.52 19.80 -15.55
CA TRP A 18 13.91 20.17 -15.86
C TRP A 18 14.46 19.48 -17.09
N MET A 19 14.11 18.20 -17.31
CA MET A 19 14.57 17.47 -18.49
C MET A 19 14.06 18.10 -19.79
N LYS A 20 12.87 18.73 -19.81
CA LYS A 20 12.39 19.42 -21.02
C LYS A 20 13.34 20.54 -21.46
N ASP A 21 13.90 21.25 -20.50
CA ASP A 21 14.82 22.39 -20.75
C ASP A 21 16.26 21.93 -20.91
N ALA A 22 16.67 20.91 -20.17
CA ALA A 22 18.05 20.43 -20.14
C ALA A 22 18.37 19.47 -21.29
N ARG A 23 17.38 18.71 -21.79
CA ARG A 23 17.60 17.67 -22.81
C ARG A 23 18.14 18.23 -24.14
N PRO A 24 17.68 19.39 -24.68
CA PRO A 24 18.28 19.98 -25.89
C PRO A 24 19.76 20.32 -25.74
N ASN A 25 20.20 20.68 -24.53
CA ASN A 25 21.59 21.03 -24.23
C ASN A 25 22.47 19.81 -23.94
N ILE A 26 21.87 18.71 -23.45
CA ILE A 26 22.57 17.48 -23.08
C ILE A 26 22.62 16.48 -24.24
N ALA A 27 21.56 16.41 -25.05
CA ALA A 27 21.46 15.49 -26.17
C ALA A 27 22.30 15.97 -27.36
N LYS A 28 23.24 15.15 -27.80
CA LYS A 28 24.06 15.41 -29.00
C LYS A 28 23.63 14.48 -30.15
N PRO A 29 23.79 14.91 -31.42
CA PRO A 29 23.59 14.03 -32.57
C PRO A 29 24.42 12.75 -32.42
N GLY A 30 23.77 11.59 -32.53
CA GLY A 30 24.42 10.27 -32.39
C GLY A 30 24.33 9.63 -30.99
N MET A 31 23.88 10.34 -29.96
CA MET A 31 23.63 9.72 -28.64
C MET A 31 22.35 8.88 -28.64
N SER A 32 22.44 7.69 -28.04
CA SER A 32 21.26 6.88 -27.76
C SER A 32 20.39 7.51 -26.66
N ALA A 33 19.11 7.14 -26.64
CA ALA A 33 18.18 7.60 -25.59
C ALA A 33 18.67 7.21 -24.17
N ALA A 34 19.33 6.06 -24.03
CA ALA A 34 19.88 5.61 -22.75
C ALA A 34 21.06 6.49 -22.27
N GLU A 35 21.94 6.91 -23.19
CA GLU A 35 23.06 7.81 -22.89
C GLU A 35 22.57 9.19 -22.49
N VAL A 36 21.56 9.73 -23.21
CA VAL A 36 20.92 10.99 -22.87
C VAL A 36 20.27 10.91 -21.48
N ALA A 37 19.55 9.83 -21.17
CA ALA A 37 18.94 9.64 -19.85
C ALA A 37 19.98 9.59 -18.73
N LYS A 38 21.10 8.89 -18.94
CA LYS A 38 22.21 8.81 -17.97
C LYS A 38 22.89 10.17 -17.76
N ALA A 39 23.07 10.95 -18.83
CA ALA A 39 23.63 12.29 -18.76
C ALA A 39 22.68 13.27 -18.04
N CYS A 40 21.38 13.22 -18.34
CA CYS A 40 20.35 13.97 -17.63
C CYS A 40 20.33 13.65 -16.12
N GLY A 41 20.41 12.36 -15.74
CA GLY A 41 20.46 11.98 -14.33
C GLY A 41 21.70 12.51 -13.59
N LYS A 42 22.86 12.57 -14.26
CA LYS A 42 24.08 13.16 -13.70
C LYS A 42 23.98 14.68 -13.55
N ALA A 43 23.44 15.36 -14.56
CA ALA A 43 23.28 16.82 -14.52
C ALA A 43 22.23 17.25 -13.49
N TRP A 44 21.11 16.52 -13.34
CA TRP A 44 20.12 16.78 -12.29
C TRP A 44 20.69 16.67 -10.87
N LYS A 45 21.68 15.80 -10.63
CA LYS A 45 22.35 15.72 -9.32
C LYS A 45 23.29 16.89 -9.04
N ARG A 46 23.63 17.68 -10.08
CA ARG A 46 24.60 18.79 -10.02
C ARG A 46 23.94 20.16 -10.09
N ILE A 47 22.64 20.24 -10.37
CA ILE A 47 21.95 21.52 -10.34
C ILE A 47 21.95 22.07 -8.92
N LYS A 48 21.98 23.39 -8.82
CA LYS A 48 21.94 24.04 -7.51
C LYS A 48 20.52 23.96 -6.93
N PRO A 49 20.37 23.93 -5.59
CA PRO A 49 19.06 23.91 -4.95
C PRO A 49 18.13 25.04 -5.41
N GLU A 50 18.69 26.21 -5.71
CA GLU A 50 17.96 27.41 -6.14
C GLU A 50 17.38 27.23 -7.56
N GLU A 51 18.15 26.64 -8.47
CA GLU A 51 17.71 26.31 -9.83
C GLU A 51 16.76 25.10 -9.84
N ARG A 52 16.82 24.28 -8.80
CA ARG A 52 15.91 23.16 -8.60
C ARG A 52 14.55 23.60 -8.06
N ALA A 53 14.52 24.66 -7.25
CA ALA A 53 13.32 25.15 -6.58
C ALA A 53 12.18 25.46 -7.56
N GLN A 54 12.48 26.12 -8.69
CA GLN A 54 11.48 26.40 -9.73
C GLN A 54 10.83 25.11 -10.29
N TYR A 55 11.59 24.02 -10.40
CA TYR A 55 11.08 22.75 -10.91
C TYR A 55 10.31 21.97 -9.85
N ASP A 56 10.72 22.10 -8.58
CA ASP A 56 9.97 21.55 -7.44
C ASP A 56 8.62 22.26 -7.28
N GLU A 57 8.55 23.57 -7.52
CA GLU A 57 7.30 24.35 -7.54
C GLU A 57 6.38 23.93 -8.69
N LEU A 58 6.91 23.85 -9.93
CA LEU A 58 6.16 23.33 -11.08
C LEU A 58 5.63 21.91 -10.85
N ALA A 59 6.43 21.05 -10.21
CA ALA A 59 6.00 19.70 -9.85
C ALA A 59 4.90 19.71 -8.77
N ALA A 60 4.99 20.61 -7.80
CA ALA A 60 3.96 20.78 -6.77
C ALA A 60 2.64 21.27 -7.38
N GLU A 61 2.67 22.20 -8.33
CA GLU A 61 1.50 22.67 -9.06
C GLU A 61 0.88 21.58 -9.95
N ASP A 62 1.69 20.86 -10.72
CA ASP A 62 1.22 19.78 -11.59
C ASP A 62 0.62 18.63 -10.76
N LYS A 63 1.16 18.40 -9.56
CA LYS A 63 0.60 17.49 -8.55
C LYS A 63 -0.73 18.02 -7.98
N LYS A 64 -0.85 19.30 -7.64
CA LYS A 64 -2.14 19.90 -7.20
C LYS A 64 -3.21 19.73 -8.28
N ARG A 65 -2.89 20.03 -9.54
CA ARG A 65 -3.80 19.83 -10.69
C ARG A 65 -4.19 18.36 -10.84
N PHE A 66 -3.23 17.44 -10.69
CA PHE A 66 -3.52 16.00 -10.77
C PHE A 66 -4.41 15.54 -9.61
N ASP A 67 -4.08 15.89 -8.36
CA ASP A 67 -4.85 15.51 -7.17
C ASP A 67 -6.26 16.15 -7.18
N ALA A 68 -6.45 17.34 -7.76
CA ALA A 68 -7.77 17.96 -7.91
C ALA A 68 -8.67 17.22 -8.92
N LYS A 69 -8.10 16.66 -9.99
CA LYS A 69 -8.82 15.84 -10.98
C LYS A 69 -8.94 14.37 -10.58
N HIS A 70 -8.03 13.90 -9.73
CA HIS A 70 -7.97 12.55 -9.19
C HIS A 70 -7.97 12.64 -7.66
N PRO A 71 -9.10 13.06 -7.04
CA PRO A 71 -9.19 13.13 -5.60
C PRO A 71 -8.85 11.75 -5.05
N LYS A 72 -7.76 11.68 -4.28
CA LYS A 72 -7.43 10.46 -3.54
C LYS A 72 -8.63 10.19 -2.67
N ALA A 73 -9.27 9.04 -2.86
CA ALA A 73 -10.26 8.58 -1.90
C ALA A 73 -9.64 8.76 -0.51
N PRO A 74 -10.38 9.31 0.48
CA PRO A 74 -9.89 9.31 1.84
C PRO A 74 -9.35 7.92 2.12
N LYS A 75 -8.23 7.80 2.85
CA LYS A 75 -7.87 6.52 3.46
C LYS A 75 -9.04 6.20 4.40
N VAL A 76 -10.08 5.59 3.84
CA VAL A 76 -10.99 4.76 4.58
C VAL A 76 -10.01 3.77 5.18
N VAL A 77 -9.83 3.83 6.49
CA VAL A 77 -9.55 2.62 7.23
C VAL A 77 -10.78 1.79 6.94
N VAL A 78 -10.77 1.15 5.76
CA VAL A 78 -11.59 -0.02 5.55
C VAL A 78 -11.04 -0.86 6.67
N GLU A 79 -11.84 -1.09 7.72
CA GLU A 79 -11.69 -2.32 8.46
C GLU A 79 -11.65 -3.36 7.37
N ASP A 80 -10.44 -3.76 7.00
CA ASP A 80 -10.19 -4.77 6.01
C ASP A 80 -10.80 -5.97 6.71
N LYS A 81 -12.10 -6.20 6.47
CA LYS A 81 -12.89 -7.23 7.14
C LYS A 81 -12.33 -8.61 6.86
N LYS A 82 -11.28 -8.69 6.04
CA LYS A 82 -10.43 -9.83 5.87
C LYS A 82 -9.93 -10.30 7.24
N PRO A 83 -10.17 -11.56 7.58
CA PRO A 83 -9.68 -12.15 8.82
C PRO A 83 -8.16 -12.00 8.97
N LYS A 84 -7.72 -11.70 10.19
CA LYS A 84 -6.30 -11.68 10.53
C LYS A 84 -5.79 -13.11 10.56
N ARG A 85 -4.64 -13.35 9.91
CA ARG A 85 -3.99 -14.68 9.85
C ARG A 85 -3.86 -15.30 11.23
N ASN A 86 -3.99 -16.63 11.27
CA ASN A 86 -3.75 -17.41 12.46
C ASN A 86 -2.32 -17.21 12.99
N LYS A 87 -2.17 -17.25 14.30
CA LYS A 87 -0.87 -17.20 14.99
C LYS A 87 -0.28 -18.60 15.07
N SER A 88 1.05 -18.69 15.00
CA SER A 88 1.77 -19.93 15.29
C SER A 88 1.95 -20.15 16.79
N ALA A 89 2.29 -21.37 17.20
CA ALA A 89 2.56 -21.72 18.60
C ALA A 89 3.57 -20.77 19.26
N TYR A 90 4.65 -20.42 18.54
CA TYR A 90 5.65 -19.47 19.01
C TYR A 90 5.10 -18.05 19.15
N MET A 91 4.24 -17.59 18.24
CA MET A 91 3.63 -16.26 18.31
C MET A 91 2.69 -16.15 19.52
N ILE A 92 1.91 -17.20 19.79
CA ILE A 92 1.04 -17.28 20.97
C ILE A 92 1.87 -17.25 22.25
N TYR A 93 2.95 -18.05 22.31
CA TYR A 93 3.89 -18.02 23.42
C TYR A 93 4.53 -16.65 23.64
N ASN A 94 4.96 -16.00 22.56
CA ASN A 94 5.57 -14.68 22.63
C ASN A 94 4.58 -13.60 23.10
N ASP A 95 3.31 -13.70 22.75
CA ASP A 95 2.27 -12.79 23.25
C ASP A 95 2.06 -12.93 24.76
N GLU A 96 2.16 -14.14 25.31
CA GLU A 96 2.10 -14.39 26.76
C GLU A 96 3.37 -13.96 27.50
N THR A 97 4.55 -14.17 26.91
CA THR A 97 5.83 -14.02 27.63
C THR A 97 6.52 -12.68 27.44
N ARG A 98 6.30 -12.00 26.29
CA ARG A 98 6.90 -10.70 26.04
C ARG A 98 6.53 -9.64 27.10
N PRO A 99 5.27 -9.54 27.59
CA PRO A 99 4.92 -8.60 28.66
C PRO A 99 5.76 -8.80 29.92
N ARG A 100 6.01 -10.06 30.32
CA ARG A 100 6.86 -10.40 31.47
C ARG A 100 8.26 -9.82 31.35
N PHE A 101 8.86 -9.87 30.16
CA PHE A 101 10.20 -9.32 29.91
C PHE A 101 10.20 -7.79 29.83
N LEU A 102 9.13 -7.20 29.28
CA LEU A 102 8.99 -5.73 29.22
C LEU A 102 8.82 -5.14 30.62
N GLU A 103 8.07 -5.80 31.51
CA GLU A 103 7.93 -5.41 32.91
C GLU A 103 9.26 -5.46 33.69
N GLN A 104 10.19 -6.31 33.25
CA GLN A 104 11.56 -6.38 33.77
C GLN A 104 12.46 -5.24 33.24
N GLY A 105 11.89 -4.26 32.52
CA GLY A 105 12.61 -3.12 31.96
C GLY A 105 13.42 -3.44 30.70
N MET A 106 13.23 -4.63 30.11
CA MET A 106 13.91 -4.99 28.87
C MET A 106 13.33 -4.20 27.69
N THR A 107 14.17 -3.85 26.73
CA THR A 107 13.69 -3.32 25.44
C THR A 107 12.93 -4.42 24.68
N VAL A 108 12.07 -4.02 23.74
CA VAL A 108 11.31 -4.98 22.91
C VAL A 108 12.26 -5.97 22.20
N ALA A 109 13.39 -5.51 21.69
CA ALA A 109 14.37 -6.38 21.02
C ALA A 109 14.99 -7.40 21.99
N GLN A 110 15.32 -6.99 23.21
CA GLN A 110 15.84 -7.89 24.25
C GLN A 110 14.78 -8.91 24.69
N ALA A 111 13.53 -8.47 24.89
CA ALA A 111 12.41 -9.33 25.25
C ALA A 111 12.14 -10.41 24.18
N MET A 112 12.16 -10.04 22.89
CA MET A 112 11.99 -10.99 21.79
C MET A 112 13.12 -12.03 21.76
N LYS A 113 14.36 -11.63 22.01
CA LYS A 113 15.50 -12.54 22.06
C LYS A 113 15.41 -13.49 23.26
N ALA A 114 15.08 -12.97 24.44
CA ALA A 114 14.89 -13.77 25.64
C ALA A 114 13.75 -14.78 25.50
N ALA A 115 12.63 -14.39 24.89
CA ALA A 115 11.51 -15.27 24.59
C ALA A 115 11.91 -16.39 23.60
N ALA A 116 12.69 -16.09 22.57
CA ALA A 116 13.21 -17.10 21.64
C ALA A 116 14.12 -18.12 22.35
N ASP A 117 15.02 -17.65 23.22
CA ASP A 117 15.93 -18.51 23.99
C ASP A 117 15.17 -19.40 24.98
N GLU A 118 14.12 -18.87 25.63
CA GLU A 118 13.26 -19.63 26.55
C GLU A 118 12.44 -20.67 25.78
N TRP A 119 11.84 -20.29 24.64
CA TRP A 119 11.11 -21.20 23.75
C TRP A 119 11.95 -22.39 23.33
N ASN A 120 13.21 -22.18 22.95
CA ASN A 120 14.12 -23.26 22.57
C ASN A 120 14.42 -24.23 23.72
N LYS A 121 14.39 -23.75 24.97
CA LYS A 121 14.61 -24.54 26.19
C LYS A 121 13.33 -25.18 26.75
N LEU A 122 12.15 -24.82 26.25
CA LEU A 122 10.89 -25.41 26.71
C LEU A 122 10.85 -26.92 26.43
N THR A 123 10.28 -27.65 27.38
CA THR A 123 10.01 -29.08 27.23
C THR A 123 8.93 -29.32 26.18
N PRO A 124 8.92 -30.49 25.51
CA PRO A 124 7.88 -30.84 24.54
C PRO A 124 6.46 -30.65 25.08
N LYS A 125 6.21 -31.08 26.32
CA LYS A 125 4.90 -30.92 26.99
C LYS A 125 4.45 -29.46 27.17
N LYS A 126 5.40 -28.53 27.35
CA LYS A 126 5.04 -27.10 27.42
C LYS A 126 4.80 -26.52 26.04
N LYS A 127 5.52 -27.01 25.01
CA LYS A 127 5.30 -26.61 23.61
C LYS A 127 3.97 -27.15 23.07
N GLU A 128 3.59 -28.37 23.46
CA GLU A 128 2.32 -29.03 23.11
C GLU A 128 1.12 -28.14 23.41
N LYS A 129 1.06 -27.52 24.61
CA LYS A 129 0.03 -26.52 24.95
C LYS A 129 -0.10 -25.41 23.88
N TYR A 130 1.03 -24.88 23.39
CA TYR A 130 1.03 -23.81 22.39
C TYR A 130 0.76 -24.32 20.98
N GLU A 131 1.09 -25.58 20.69
CA GLU A 131 0.74 -26.25 19.45
C GLU A 131 -0.77 -26.47 19.36
N ASP A 132 -1.41 -26.93 20.44
CA ASP A 132 -2.86 -27.07 20.54
C ASP A 132 -3.56 -25.71 20.34
N LEU A 133 -3.10 -24.66 21.03
CA LEU A 133 -3.62 -23.30 20.85
C LEU A 133 -3.42 -22.78 19.42
N ALA A 134 -2.34 -23.18 18.73
CA ALA A 134 -2.11 -22.80 17.35
C ALA A 134 -3.05 -23.53 16.38
N VAL A 135 -3.45 -24.75 16.70
CA VAL A 135 -4.49 -25.49 15.96
C VAL A 135 -5.85 -24.81 16.14
N GLU A 136 -6.24 -24.49 17.38
CA GLU A 136 -7.48 -23.76 17.65
C GLU A 136 -7.52 -22.40 16.94
N GLU A 137 -6.41 -21.67 16.97
CA GLU A 137 -6.28 -20.37 16.29
C GLU A 137 -6.34 -20.49 14.77
N LYS A 138 -5.89 -21.62 14.21
CA LYS A 138 -6.04 -21.94 12.79
C LYS A 138 -7.51 -22.20 12.46
N ASP A 139 -8.22 -22.97 13.28
CA ASP A 139 -9.63 -23.28 13.05
C ASP A 139 -10.50 -22.02 13.16
N ARG A 140 -10.23 -21.14 14.13
CA ARG A 140 -10.82 -19.79 14.21
C ARG A 140 -10.62 -19.03 12.89
N TYR A 141 -9.39 -18.94 12.40
CA TYR A 141 -9.08 -18.21 11.17
C TYR A 141 -9.79 -18.80 9.95
N ASP A 142 -9.78 -20.12 9.80
CA ASP A 142 -10.44 -20.79 8.68
C ASP A 142 -11.95 -20.51 8.69
N GLN A 143 -12.58 -20.53 9.88
CA GLN A 143 -13.99 -20.21 10.04
C GLN A 143 -14.29 -18.73 9.71
N GLU A 144 -13.49 -17.80 10.22
CA GLU A 144 -13.63 -16.38 9.89
C GLU A 144 -13.45 -16.11 8.39
N VAL A 145 -12.56 -16.85 7.71
CA VAL A 145 -12.35 -16.73 6.25
C VAL A 145 -13.58 -17.19 5.48
N ILE A 146 -14.20 -18.30 5.90
CA ILE A 146 -15.44 -18.80 5.32
C ILE A 146 -16.56 -17.77 5.50
N GLU A 147 -16.75 -17.27 6.71
CA GLU A 147 -17.77 -16.28 7.03
C GLU A 147 -17.57 -14.98 6.24
N HIS A 148 -16.32 -14.48 6.17
CA HIS A 148 -15.96 -13.32 5.38
C HIS A 148 -16.29 -13.52 3.89
N TYR A 149 -15.97 -14.68 3.33
CA TYR A 149 -16.27 -14.99 1.94
C TYR A 149 -17.77 -15.08 1.67
N GLN A 150 -18.53 -15.72 2.56
CA GLN A 150 -19.99 -15.79 2.46
C GLN A 150 -20.64 -14.41 2.54
N GLN A 151 -20.20 -13.57 3.47
CA GLN A 151 -20.67 -12.19 3.60
C GLN A 151 -20.35 -11.38 2.34
N HIS A 152 -19.13 -11.51 1.79
CA HIS A 152 -18.75 -10.83 0.55
C HIS A 152 -19.65 -11.23 -0.63
N LEU A 153 -19.96 -12.52 -0.77
CA LEU A 153 -20.86 -13.02 -1.81
C LEU A 153 -22.30 -12.49 -1.62
N ALA A 154 -22.79 -12.43 -0.38
CA ALA A 154 -24.10 -11.87 -0.07
C ALA A 154 -24.19 -10.38 -0.44
N ASP A 155 -23.19 -9.60 -0.04
CA ASP A 155 -23.09 -8.17 -0.37
C ASP A 155 -23.04 -7.94 -1.89
N GLN A 156 -22.31 -8.79 -2.62
CA GLN A 156 -22.24 -8.72 -4.08
C GLN A 156 -23.59 -9.03 -4.74
N LYS A 157 -24.29 -10.07 -4.27
CA LYS A 157 -25.65 -10.42 -4.76
C LYS A 157 -26.63 -9.27 -4.50
N LEU A 158 -26.60 -8.66 -3.32
CA LEU A 158 -27.46 -7.53 -2.96
C LEU A 158 -27.22 -6.33 -3.89
N LYS A 159 -25.96 -6.00 -4.17
CA LYS A 159 -25.58 -4.92 -5.10
C LYS A 159 -26.09 -5.18 -6.52
N ILE A 160 -25.97 -6.42 -7.01
CA ILE A 160 -26.47 -6.81 -8.34
C ILE A 160 -28.00 -6.71 -8.39
N ALA A 161 -28.70 -7.18 -7.35
CA ALA A 161 -30.16 -7.08 -7.27
C ALA A 161 -30.63 -5.61 -7.27
N ALA A 162 -29.97 -4.75 -6.48
CA ALA A 162 -30.27 -3.32 -6.43
C ALA A 162 -30.01 -2.62 -7.78
N ALA A 163 -28.93 -2.98 -8.48
CA ALA A 163 -28.66 -2.46 -9.82
C ALA A 163 -29.74 -2.87 -10.83
N LYS A 164 -30.15 -4.15 -10.83
CA LYS A 164 -31.23 -4.66 -11.69
C LYS A 164 -32.57 -3.98 -11.41
N ALA A 165 -32.93 -3.80 -10.15
CA ALA A 165 -34.16 -3.11 -9.76
C ALA A 165 -34.18 -1.65 -10.24
N LYS A 166 -33.05 -0.94 -10.12
CA LYS A 166 -32.92 0.43 -10.65
C LYS A 166 -33.05 0.47 -12.18
N MET A 167 -32.45 -0.49 -12.89
CA MET A 167 -32.55 -0.56 -14.35
C MET A 167 -33.99 -0.83 -14.81
N ALA A 168 -34.72 -1.73 -14.13
CA ALA A 168 -36.11 -2.03 -14.45
C ALA A 168 -37.08 -0.86 -14.13
N ALA A 169 -36.82 -0.12 -13.04
CA ALA A 169 -37.60 1.08 -12.72
C ALA A 169 -37.40 2.19 -13.76
N ASN A 170 -36.17 2.33 -14.29
CA ASN A 170 -35.83 3.36 -15.27
C ASN A 170 -36.33 3.02 -16.69
N SER A 171 -36.50 1.74 -17.03
CA SER A 171 -37.12 1.33 -18.30
C SER A 171 -38.63 1.57 -18.33
N ASN A 172 -39.31 1.43 -17.18
CA ASN A 172 -40.76 1.65 -17.10
C ASN A 172 -41.16 3.14 -17.05
N GLN A 173 -40.21 4.06 -16.86
CA GLN A 173 -40.43 5.52 -16.94
C GLN A 173 -40.19 6.11 -18.35
N ALA A 174 -39.72 5.30 -19.30
CA ALA A 174 -39.40 5.75 -20.66
C ALA A 174 -40.48 5.40 -21.70
N GLU A 175 -41.56 4.71 -21.28
CA GLU A 175 -42.67 4.29 -22.16
C GLU A 175 -44.01 5.01 -21.87
N ASP A 176 -44.03 6.02 -20.99
CA ASP A 176 -45.17 6.95 -20.77
C ASP A 176 -44.87 8.34 -21.38
#